data_AF-A0A7S2CQ08-F1
#
_entry.id   AF-A0A7S2CQ08-F1
#
_cell.length_a   1.000
_cell.length_b   1.000
_cell.length_c   1.000
_cell.angle_alpha   90.00
_cell.angle_beta   90.00
_cell.angle_gamma   90.00
#
_symmetry.space_group_name_H-M   'P 1'
#
loop_
_entity.id
_entity.type
_entity.pdbx_description
1 polymer ?
#
loop_
_entity_poly.entity_id
_entity_poly.type
_entity_poly.pdbx_seq_one_letter_code
_entity_poly.pdbx_strand_id
1 'polypeptide(L)'
;HYEMFKLLGKEFTMDVDVSTLECGLNGAVYFVEMKEDGGLGEGENTAGAKFGTGYCDAQCPHDLKFIGGKANYDGWHEEHSGPVGHFGSCCAEMDIWEANREATAFTTHACTVEGPLRCEGTGKNECGDTPEDCECCGQQDCDCCGRYRGVCDKDGCDYNHFRLGDENFYGLGSSFAVDSSKPITVVTQFLTDDAGELSEIKRLYVQGGKVIKNSKVKNLDGFVGDSMNNEMCLAQKRSFENPDDFTPKGRLAGMGKALGRGMVLVLSLWDDMRTQMDWLDAVAPSDQPISKPGVRRGPCAVGDGDPHKLRARVPNAHVTYKNIRIGEIGSTYTEEAVETVEENNQRVAGGSSSERSGGGSGGGGGHSGGGGGHTSERSGPQEFSEPECCTASLEASDPCGTCWMGAAISSGWCAQEDHCHGDCGGTWCANGAQKQFDLPQEPVPVTSAGRWSSAFVLAGTCALLLLLPVLGAAAWRRAAAARSYARLQTPPSSAA
;
A
#
# COMPACT_ATOMS: atom_id res chain seq x y z
N HIS A 1 -9.64 5.83 16.95
CA HIS A 1 -8.35 6.45 16.61
C HIS A 1 -7.44 5.37 16.06
N TYR A 2 -6.51 5.75 15.19
CA TYR A 2 -5.37 4.90 14.85
C TYR A 2 -4.47 4.71 16.07
N GLU A 3 -3.72 3.62 16.10
CA GLU A 3 -2.64 3.48 17.06
C GLU A 3 -1.45 4.33 16.58
N MET A 4 -0.93 5.20 17.45
CA MET A 4 0.19 6.08 17.13
C MET A 4 1.49 5.51 17.68
N PHE A 5 2.44 5.25 16.80
CA PHE A 5 3.72 4.63 17.15
C PHE A 5 4.84 5.66 17.18
N LYS A 6 5.45 5.85 18.36
CA LYS A 6 6.64 6.68 18.54
C LYS A 6 7.88 5.80 18.47
N LEU A 7 8.53 5.79 17.32
CA LEU A 7 9.54 4.79 16.97
C LEU A 7 10.97 5.25 17.24
N LEU A 8 11.19 6.55 17.47
CA LEU A 8 12.52 7.08 17.75
C LEU A 8 13.10 6.47 19.04
N GLY A 9 14.29 5.86 18.96
CA GLY A 9 14.89 5.11 20.07
C GLY A 9 14.18 3.79 20.40
N LYS A 10 13.42 3.23 19.46
CA LYS A 10 12.68 1.97 19.61
C LYS A 10 13.07 0.94 18.55
N GLU A 11 12.62 -0.28 18.79
CA GLU A 11 12.67 -1.39 17.88
C GLU A 11 11.26 -1.76 17.45
N PHE A 12 11.05 -1.89 16.14
CA PHE A 12 9.83 -2.45 15.53
C PHE A 12 10.18 -3.77 14.87
N THR A 13 9.38 -4.79 15.17
CA THR A 13 9.58 -6.13 14.62
C THR A 13 8.26 -6.72 14.17
N MET A 14 8.29 -7.46 13.07
CA MET A 14 7.16 -8.22 12.55
C MET A 14 7.61 -9.54 11.95
N ASP A 15 6.71 -10.50 11.87
CA ASP A 15 6.86 -11.67 11.00
C ASP A 15 6.09 -11.43 9.70
N VAL A 16 6.72 -11.73 8.57
CA VAL A 16 6.16 -11.56 7.24
C VAL A 16 6.31 -12.83 6.41
N ASP A 17 5.30 -13.16 5.60
CA ASP A 17 5.38 -14.17 4.55
C ASP A 17 4.96 -13.55 3.22
N VAL A 18 5.93 -13.41 2.31
CA VAL A 18 5.76 -12.88 0.95
C VAL A 18 5.94 -13.96 -0.12
N SER A 19 5.96 -15.24 0.26
CA SER A 19 6.31 -16.35 -0.65
C SER A 19 5.44 -16.44 -1.91
N THR A 20 4.22 -15.90 -1.86
CA THR A 20 3.29 -15.87 -2.99
C THR A 20 3.36 -14.59 -3.84
N LEU A 21 4.13 -13.58 -3.42
CA LEU A 21 4.27 -12.31 -4.12
C LEU A 21 5.37 -12.44 -5.18
N GLU A 22 4.97 -12.51 -6.44
CA GLU A 22 5.89 -12.55 -7.59
C GLU A 22 6.37 -11.13 -7.96
N CYS A 23 7.26 -11.04 -8.96
CA CYS A 23 7.65 -9.77 -9.60
C CYS A 23 6.43 -8.91 -9.91
N GLY A 24 6.51 -7.61 -9.58
CA GLY A 24 5.44 -6.65 -9.82
C GLY A 24 4.49 -6.39 -8.65
N LEU A 25 4.51 -7.22 -7.62
CA LEU A 25 3.72 -7.01 -6.40
C LEU A 25 4.57 -6.35 -5.31
N ASN A 26 3.92 -5.61 -4.43
CA ASN A 26 4.53 -5.10 -3.20
C ASN A 26 3.59 -5.34 -2.02
N GLY A 27 4.04 -6.19 -1.11
CA GLY A 27 3.45 -6.31 0.22
C GLY A 27 4.14 -5.36 1.16
N ALA A 28 3.59 -4.17 1.36
CA ALA A 28 4.25 -3.11 2.12
C ALA A 28 3.82 -3.04 3.60
N VAL A 29 4.79 -2.74 4.47
CA VAL A 29 4.57 -2.31 5.85
C VAL A 29 5.40 -1.07 6.11
N TYR A 30 4.72 0.00 6.52
CA TYR A 30 5.30 1.31 6.60
C TYR A 30 4.56 2.19 7.60
N PHE A 31 5.13 3.34 7.90
CA PHE A 31 4.57 4.32 8.81
C PHE A 31 4.42 5.66 8.12
N VAL A 32 3.26 6.30 8.31
CA VAL A 32 2.98 7.63 7.76
C VAL A 32 2.54 8.59 8.84
N GLU A 33 2.88 9.87 8.69
CA GLU A 33 2.57 10.91 9.67
C GLU A 33 1.11 11.40 9.58
N MET A 34 0.16 10.47 9.57
CA MET A 34 -1.27 10.75 9.63
C MET A 34 -1.71 11.25 11.01
N LYS A 35 -2.85 11.96 11.05
CA LYS A 35 -3.51 12.33 12.32
C LYS A 35 -4.15 11.10 12.97
N GLU A 36 -4.04 11.01 14.28
CA GLU A 36 -4.57 9.91 15.10
C GLU A 36 -6.09 9.67 14.90
N ASP A 37 -6.86 10.71 14.63
CA ASP A 37 -8.30 10.65 14.39
C ASP A 37 -8.68 10.57 12.90
N GLY A 38 -7.70 10.46 12.01
CA GLY A 38 -7.91 10.47 10.56
C GLY A 38 -8.38 11.81 10.01
N GLY A 39 -8.15 12.92 10.73
CA GLY A 39 -8.59 14.27 10.39
C GLY A 39 -10.07 14.49 10.70
N LEU A 40 -10.61 13.87 11.75
CA LEU A 40 -12.02 14.00 12.12
C LEU A 40 -12.34 15.45 12.51
N GLY A 41 -13.36 16.03 11.88
CA GLY A 41 -13.75 17.43 12.08
C GLY A 41 -12.96 18.43 11.23
N GLU A 42 -12.01 17.98 10.41
CA GLU A 42 -11.39 18.83 9.38
C GLU A 42 -12.28 18.91 8.16
N GLY A 43 -12.60 20.14 7.73
CA GLY A 43 -13.58 20.34 6.66
C GLY A 43 -14.90 19.67 7.02
N GLU A 44 -15.38 18.80 6.12
CA GLU A 44 -16.61 18.01 6.30
C GLU A 44 -16.32 16.55 6.69
N ASN A 45 -15.10 16.22 7.15
CA ASN A 45 -14.77 14.86 7.58
C ASN A 45 -15.51 14.49 8.88
N THR A 46 -16.58 13.72 8.73
CA THR A 46 -17.37 13.19 9.86
C THR A 46 -17.12 11.69 10.10
N ALA A 47 -16.22 11.08 9.32
CA ALA A 47 -15.96 9.64 9.34
C ALA A 47 -14.75 9.28 10.22
N GLY A 48 -13.63 9.98 10.03
CA GLY A 48 -12.40 9.81 10.82
C GLY A 48 -11.73 8.43 10.68
N ALA A 49 -10.78 8.15 11.56
CA ALA A 49 -9.96 6.92 11.58
C ALA A 49 -10.79 5.62 11.56
N LYS A 50 -12.02 5.64 12.07
CA LYS A 50 -12.93 4.49 12.03
C LYS A 50 -13.22 3.99 10.60
N PHE A 51 -13.15 4.89 9.63
CA PHE A 51 -13.37 4.60 8.21
C PHE A 51 -12.10 4.73 7.37
N GLY A 52 -10.92 4.81 7.99
CA GLY A 52 -9.67 4.84 7.24
C GLY A 52 -9.35 6.20 6.59
N THR A 53 -9.90 7.33 7.07
CA THR A 53 -9.68 8.64 6.42
C THR A 53 -8.34 9.28 6.79
N GLY A 54 -7.91 10.24 5.96
CA GLY A 54 -6.78 11.13 6.27
C GLY A 54 -5.43 10.59 5.85
N TYR A 55 -5.39 9.63 4.94
CA TYR A 55 -4.15 9.09 4.38
C TYR A 55 -3.31 10.18 3.70
N CYS A 56 -2.00 10.03 3.83
CA CYS A 56 -0.96 10.84 3.22
C CYS A 56 0.31 9.98 3.22
N ASP A 57 1.23 10.27 2.32
CA ASP A 57 2.57 9.69 2.31
C ASP A 57 3.55 10.63 1.60
N ALA A 58 4.81 10.21 1.40
CA ALA A 58 5.82 11.10 0.86
C ALA A 58 5.73 11.28 -0.66
N GLN A 59 4.92 10.47 -1.35
CA GLN A 59 4.65 10.64 -2.78
C GLN A 59 3.66 11.77 -3.06
N CYS A 60 3.00 12.30 -2.02
CA CYS A 60 1.94 13.30 -2.13
C CYS A 60 0.79 12.84 -3.05
N PRO A 61 0.19 11.66 -2.85
CA PRO A 61 -0.66 11.00 -3.82
C PRO A 61 -1.93 11.78 -4.15
N HIS A 62 -2.26 11.81 -5.44
CA HIS A 62 -3.44 12.46 -6.00
C HIS A 62 -4.64 11.53 -6.19
N ASP A 63 -4.45 10.22 -6.00
CA ASP A 63 -5.47 9.18 -6.19
C ASP A 63 -6.45 9.06 -5.00
N LEU A 64 -6.20 9.82 -3.94
CA LEU A 64 -7.07 9.85 -2.76
C LEU A 64 -8.37 10.56 -3.05
N LYS A 65 -9.48 9.82 -2.87
CA LYS A 65 -10.85 10.30 -3.11
C LYS A 65 -11.30 11.40 -2.16
N PHE A 66 -10.71 11.48 -0.97
CA PHE A 66 -11.05 12.49 0.05
C PHE A 66 -9.78 13.03 0.72
N ILE A 67 -9.57 14.35 0.69
CA ILE A 67 -8.41 15.02 1.29
C ILE A 67 -8.87 16.28 2.04
N GLY A 68 -8.49 16.41 3.32
CA GLY A 68 -8.88 17.54 4.17
C GLY A 68 -10.40 17.68 4.33
N GLY A 69 -11.11 16.56 4.40
CA GLY A 69 -12.57 16.50 4.55
C GLY A 69 -13.38 16.99 3.35
N LYS A 70 -12.80 16.96 2.15
CA LYS A 70 -13.50 17.23 0.88
C LYS A 70 -13.22 16.12 -0.13
N ALA A 71 -14.20 15.84 -0.98
CA ALA A 71 -13.98 14.96 -2.12
C ALA A 71 -12.97 15.60 -3.10
N ASN A 72 -12.05 14.81 -3.63
CA ASN A 72 -11.01 15.23 -4.57
C ASN A 72 -11.49 15.08 -6.03
N TYR A 73 -12.68 15.58 -6.34
CA TYR A 73 -13.33 15.32 -7.64
C TYR A 73 -12.94 16.33 -8.74
N ASP A 74 -12.35 17.46 -8.36
CA ASP A 74 -11.91 18.48 -9.31
C ASP A 74 -10.83 17.89 -10.22
N GLY A 75 -11.05 17.95 -11.54
CA GLY A 75 -10.11 17.41 -12.53
C GLY A 75 -9.92 15.90 -12.47
N TRP A 76 -10.81 15.14 -11.83
CA TRP A 76 -10.65 13.70 -11.66
C TRP A 76 -10.62 12.93 -12.99
N HIS A 77 -9.59 12.13 -13.22
CA HIS A 77 -9.45 11.23 -14.37
C HIS A 77 -8.80 9.91 -13.97
N GLU A 78 -8.88 8.90 -14.84
CA GLU A 78 -8.24 7.58 -14.64
C GLU A 78 -7.18 7.26 -15.72
N GLU A 79 -6.82 8.26 -16.51
CA GLU A 79 -5.91 8.12 -17.63
C GLU A 79 -4.49 7.72 -17.17
N HIS A 80 -3.94 6.69 -17.82
CA HIS A 80 -2.53 6.23 -17.79
C HIS A 80 -1.93 5.69 -16.48
N SER A 81 -2.41 6.09 -15.30
CA SER A 81 -1.82 5.62 -14.02
C SER A 81 -2.84 5.34 -12.90
N GLY A 82 -4.11 5.19 -13.26
CA GLY A 82 -5.20 5.04 -12.29
C GLY A 82 -5.81 6.38 -11.91
N PRO A 83 -6.64 6.42 -10.85
CA PRO A 83 -7.36 7.62 -10.46
C PRO A 83 -6.44 8.76 -10.04
N VAL A 84 -6.69 9.97 -10.53
CA VAL A 84 -5.92 11.17 -10.19
C VAL A 84 -6.90 12.34 -10.04
N GLY A 85 -6.87 13.03 -8.91
CA GLY A 85 -7.58 14.28 -8.67
C GLY A 85 -6.64 15.49 -8.58
N HIS A 86 -7.22 16.70 -8.45
CA HIS A 86 -6.46 17.95 -8.41
C HIS A 86 -5.48 18.06 -7.22
N PHE A 87 -5.89 17.61 -6.03
CA PHE A 87 -5.10 17.76 -4.82
C PHE A 87 -4.32 16.48 -4.49
N GLY A 88 -3.12 16.66 -3.95
CA GLY A 88 -2.34 15.59 -3.32
C GLY A 88 -2.40 15.66 -1.79
N SER A 89 -1.90 14.62 -1.11
CA SER A 89 -1.83 14.54 0.36
C SER A 89 -0.44 14.11 0.82
N CYS A 90 0.40 15.06 1.23
CA CYS A 90 1.79 14.83 1.64
C CYS A 90 1.92 14.59 3.14
N CYS A 91 2.78 13.66 3.56
CA CYS A 91 3.37 13.64 4.90
C CYS A 91 4.62 12.76 4.96
N ALA A 92 5.38 12.83 6.06
CA ALA A 92 6.57 12.02 6.22
C ALA A 92 6.23 10.51 6.25
N GLU A 93 7.12 9.70 5.69
CA GLU A 93 6.93 8.27 5.49
C GLU A 93 8.20 7.49 5.84
N MET A 94 8.03 6.38 6.55
CA MET A 94 9.09 5.46 6.91
C MET A 94 8.69 4.04 6.47
N ASP A 95 9.31 3.59 5.39
CA ASP A 95 9.07 2.28 4.81
C ASP A 95 9.89 1.23 5.52
N ILE A 96 9.24 0.41 6.34
CA ILE A 96 9.89 -0.68 7.05
C ILE A 96 10.18 -1.81 6.08
N TRP A 97 9.25 -2.08 5.18
CA TRP A 97 9.27 -3.25 4.33
C TRP A 97 8.46 -2.98 3.08
N GLU A 98 9.14 -2.77 1.96
CA GLU A 98 8.55 -2.88 0.63
C GLU A 98 9.16 -4.12 -0.01
N ALA A 99 8.34 -5.09 -0.38
CA ALA A 99 8.87 -6.36 -0.84
C ALA A 99 7.89 -7.22 -1.63
N ASN A 100 8.49 -8.05 -2.47
CA ASN A 100 7.95 -9.33 -2.89
C ASN A 100 9.00 -10.42 -2.62
N ARG A 101 8.82 -11.62 -3.17
CA ARG A 101 9.78 -12.71 -2.94
C ARG A 101 11.14 -12.51 -3.62
N GLU A 102 11.28 -11.55 -4.54
CA GLU A 102 12.50 -11.37 -5.33
C GLU A 102 13.37 -10.20 -4.83
N ALA A 103 12.76 -9.14 -4.30
CA ALA A 103 13.48 -7.99 -3.76
C ALA A 103 12.78 -7.39 -2.54
N THR A 104 13.55 -6.66 -1.73
CA THR A 104 13.03 -5.86 -0.62
C THR A 104 13.86 -4.60 -0.39
N ALA A 105 13.19 -3.54 0.06
CA ALA A 105 13.79 -2.28 0.51
C ALA A 105 13.20 -1.83 1.86
N PHE A 106 13.98 -1.01 2.57
CA PHE A 106 13.49 -0.14 3.62
C PHE A 106 14.01 1.27 3.38
N THR A 107 13.16 2.27 3.54
CA THR A 107 13.39 3.61 2.99
C THR A 107 12.93 4.70 3.95
N THR A 108 13.70 5.78 4.04
CA THR A 108 13.28 6.97 4.78
C THR A 108 12.86 8.07 3.82
N HIS A 109 11.69 8.66 4.07
CA HIS A 109 11.16 9.77 3.29
C HIS A 109 10.77 10.93 4.22
N ALA A 110 11.71 11.87 4.39
CA ALA A 110 11.46 13.05 5.20
C ALA A 110 10.68 14.11 4.41
N CYS A 111 9.84 14.87 5.11
CA CYS A 111 9.17 16.06 4.57
C CYS A 111 9.51 17.30 5.40
N THR A 112 9.46 18.46 4.76
CA THR A 112 9.69 19.77 5.43
C THR A 112 8.47 20.27 6.20
N VAL A 113 7.33 19.59 6.06
CA VAL A 113 6.08 19.87 6.77
C VAL A 113 5.86 18.87 7.90
N GLU A 114 5.08 19.28 8.91
CA GLU A 114 4.68 18.41 10.02
C GLU A 114 3.26 17.87 9.77
N GLY A 115 3.10 16.55 9.78
CA GLY A 115 1.82 15.89 9.58
C GLY A 115 1.24 16.06 8.16
N PRO A 116 -0.06 15.76 7.98
CA PRO A 116 -0.69 15.78 6.67
C PRO A 116 -0.83 17.20 6.09
N LEU A 117 -0.36 17.38 4.86
CA LEU A 117 -0.56 18.56 4.04
C LEU A 117 -1.39 18.20 2.80
N ARG A 118 -2.54 18.84 2.63
CA ARG A 118 -3.20 18.90 1.33
C ARG A 118 -2.43 19.84 0.42
N CYS A 119 -1.85 19.33 -0.66
CA CYS A 119 -0.99 20.10 -1.57
C CYS A 119 -1.65 20.31 -2.93
N GLU A 120 -1.07 21.22 -3.72
CA GLU A 120 -1.38 21.38 -5.15
C GLU A 120 -0.09 21.28 -5.99
N GLY A 121 -0.21 20.71 -7.18
CA GLY A 121 0.85 20.65 -8.20
C GLY A 121 1.14 21.97 -8.92
N THR A 122 0.27 22.95 -8.72
CA THR A 122 0.40 24.28 -9.35
C THR A 122 1.04 25.30 -8.39
N GLY A 123 1.41 26.47 -8.92
CA GLY A 123 1.96 27.56 -8.12
C GLY A 123 3.30 27.21 -7.47
N LYS A 124 3.32 26.97 -6.16
CA LYS A 124 4.53 26.54 -5.43
C LYS A 124 4.90 25.08 -5.68
N ASN A 125 3.99 24.30 -6.27
CA ASN A 125 4.17 22.89 -6.55
C ASN A 125 4.52 22.08 -5.28
N GLU A 126 3.71 22.23 -4.25
CA GLU A 126 3.94 21.60 -2.94
C GLU A 126 3.86 20.07 -3.04
N CYS A 127 3.09 19.54 -4.00
CA CYS A 127 3.03 18.10 -4.28
C CYS A 127 4.28 17.56 -4.99
N GLY A 128 5.11 18.42 -5.58
CA GLY A 128 6.26 18.00 -6.38
C GLY A 128 5.85 17.28 -7.67
N ASP A 129 4.86 17.85 -8.36
CA ASP A 129 4.31 17.32 -9.61
C ASP A 129 5.16 17.75 -10.79
N THR A 130 5.50 16.79 -11.64
CA THR A 130 6.27 17.03 -12.84
C THR A 130 5.32 17.26 -14.01
N PRO A 131 5.45 18.38 -14.76
CA PRO A 131 4.71 18.60 -16.00
C PRO A 131 4.93 17.47 -17.00
N GLU A 132 3.90 17.10 -17.76
CA GLU A 132 3.97 16.00 -18.73
C GLU A 132 5.02 16.20 -19.82
N ASP A 133 5.28 17.45 -20.21
CA ASP A 133 6.27 17.82 -21.21
C ASP A 133 7.72 17.88 -20.68
N CYS A 134 7.93 17.50 -19.41
CA CYS A 134 9.25 17.51 -18.80
C CYS A 134 10.07 16.25 -19.14
N GLU A 135 10.86 16.34 -20.21
CA GLU A 135 11.67 15.21 -20.70
C GLU A 135 12.95 14.92 -19.88
N CYS A 136 13.37 15.82 -18.98
CA CYS A 136 14.63 15.67 -18.24
C CYS A 136 14.46 15.16 -16.79
N CYS A 137 13.24 14.81 -16.36
CA CYS A 137 12.99 14.51 -14.96
C CYS A 137 13.69 13.21 -14.53
N GLY A 138 14.75 13.38 -13.74
CA GLY A 138 15.74 12.33 -13.45
C GLY A 138 17.19 12.86 -13.51
N GLN A 139 17.41 14.01 -14.13
CA GLN A 139 18.71 14.70 -14.14
C GLN A 139 18.80 15.71 -12.99
N GLN A 140 20.02 15.90 -12.47
CA GLN A 140 20.27 16.77 -11.30
C GLN A 140 19.92 18.26 -11.57
N ASP A 141 20.09 18.72 -12.81
CA ASP A 141 19.84 20.10 -13.22
C ASP A 141 18.60 20.21 -14.15
N CYS A 142 17.52 19.48 -13.82
CA CYS A 142 16.29 19.54 -14.61
C CYS A 142 15.30 20.58 -14.07
N ASP A 143 15.25 21.74 -14.73
CA ASP A 143 14.43 22.88 -14.32
C ASP A 143 12.91 22.66 -14.39
N CYS A 144 12.42 21.64 -15.09
CA CYS A 144 11.00 21.31 -15.11
C CYS A 144 10.62 20.18 -14.14
N CYS A 145 11.58 19.45 -13.56
CA CYS A 145 11.28 18.29 -12.75
C CYS A 145 10.72 18.71 -11.39
N GLY A 146 9.42 18.48 -11.19
CA GLY A 146 8.74 18.79 -9.94
C GLY A 146 9.05 17.80 -8.81
N ARG A 147 9.47 16.59 -9.16
CA ARG A 147 9.73 15.48 -8.21
C ARG A 147 10.52 15.88 -6.96
N TYR A 148 11.50 16.78 -7.10
CA TYR A 148 12.39 17.23 -6.02
C TYR A 148 12.08 18.65 -5.50
N ARG A 149 10.96 19.24 -5.94
CA ARG A 149 10.52 20.60 -5.57
C ARG A 149 9.38 20.62 -4.56
N GLY A 150 8.71 19.48 -4.39
CA GLY A 150 7.67 19.30 -3.39
C GLY A 150 8.20 19.35 -1.96
N VAL A 151 7.28 19.21 -1.00
CA VAL A 151 7.61 19.26 0.43
C VAL A 151 8.23 17.97 0.96
N CYS A 152 8.11 16.86 0.23
CA CYS A 152 8.58 15.53 0.63
C CYS A 152 9.69 15.00 -0.29
N ASP A 153 10.60 14.21 0.28
CA ASP A 153 11.59 13.44 -0.47
C ASP A 153 10.90 12.21 -1.10
N LYS A 154 10.52 12.30 -2.38
CA LYS A 154 9.83 11.20 -3.09
C LYS A 154 10.72 9.99 -3.36
N ASP A 155 12.04 10.18 -3.45
CA ASP A 155 12.99 9.09 -3.67
C ASP A 155 13.35 8.39 -2.36
N GLY A 156 13.50 9.18 -1.31
CA GLY A 156 14.00 8.73 -0.03
C GLY A 156 15.49 8.37 -0.05
N CYS A 157 15.95 7.83 1.07
CA CYS A 157 17.18 7.06 1.17
C CYS A 157 16.80 5.60 1.40
N ASP A 158 17.02 4.74 0.40
CA ASP A 158 16.58 3.33 0.41
C ASP A 158 17.73 2.36 0.69
N TYR A 159 17.41 1.24 1.32
CA TYR A 159 18.33 0.12 1.51
C TYR A 159 17.73 -1.14 0.88
N ASN A 160 17.94 -1.30 -0.42
CA ASN A 160 17.67 -2.54 -1.15
C ASN A 160 18.97 -3.35 -1.27
N HIS A 161 18.99 -4.57 -0.73
CA HIS A 161 20.20 -5.42 -0.68
C HIS A 161 20.78 -5.69 -2.07
N PHE A 162 19.92 -5.97 -3.04
CA PHE A 162 20.30 -6.24 -4.42
C PHE A 162 20.87 -4.98 -5.07
N ARG A 163 20.19 -3.84 -4.90
CA ARG A 163 20.61 -2.53 -5.43
C ARG A 163 21.95 -2.08 -4.86
N LEU A 164 22.23 -2.41 -3.60
CA LEU A 164 23.48 -2.13 -2.89
C LEU A 164 24.58 -3.19 -3.15
N GLY A 165 24.35 -4.07 -4.15
CA GLY A 165 25.33 -4.98 -4.72
C GLY A 165 25.36 -6.38 -4.10
N ASP A 166 24.52 -6.68 -3.11
CA ASP A 166 24.41 -8.02 -2.54
C ASP A 166 23.25 -8.84 -3.12
N GLU A 167 23.42 -9.24 -4.38
CA GLU A 167 22.40 -9.97 -5.16
C GLU A 167 22.05 -11.37 -4.63
N ASN A 168 22.78 -11.90 -3.64
CA ASN A 168 22.54 -13.23 -3.05
C ASN A 168 22.04 -13.16 -1.59
N PHE A 169 21.72 -11.97 -1.08
CA PHE A 169 21.31 -11.82 0.32
C PHE A 169 19.85 -12.19 0.55
N TYR A 170 18.94 -11.68 -0.27
CA TYR A 170 17.49 -11.92 -0.16
C TYR A 170 16.95 -12.44 -1.48
N GLY A 171 16.11 -13.47 -1.44
CA GLY A 171 15.46 -14.00 -2.64
C GLY A 171 14.85 -15.38 -2.44
N LEU A 172 14.27 -15.92 -3.52
CA LEU A 172 13.51 -17.16 -3.47
C LEU A 172 14.40 -18.40 -3.35
N GLY A 173 14.38 -19.03 -2.17
CA GLY A 173 14.99 -20.33 -1.93
C GLY A 173 16.21 -20.30 -1.00
N SER A 174 16.65 -21.49 -0.57
CA SER A 174 17.66 -21.65 0.48
C SER A 174 19.10 -21.29 0.07
N SER A 175 19.33 -20.85 -1.16
CA SER A 175 20.63 -20.31 -1.60
C SER A 175 20.86 -18.88 -1.14
N PHE A 176 19.80 -18.15 -0.79
CA PHE A 176 19.88 -16.80 -0.25
C PHE A 176 20.09 -16.81 1.26
N ALA A 177 20.72 -15.76 1.80
CA ALA A 177 20.90 -15.62 3.25
C ALA A 177 19.55 -15.48 3.98
N VAL A 178 18.60 -14.76 3.36
CA VAL A 178 17.20 -14.64 3.75
C VAL A 178 16.36 -15.27 2.64
N ASP A 179 15.74 -16.41 2.95
CA ASP A 179 14.96 -17.22 2.02
C ASP A 179 13.50 -16.75 2.01
N SER A 180 13.09 -16.04 0.95
CA SER A 180 11.73 -15.50 0.82
C SER A 180 10.65 -16.56 0.52
N SER A 181 11.03 -17.83 0.30
CA SER A 181 10.07 -18.93 0.16
C SER A 181 9.42 -19.33 1.49
N LYS A 182 9.84 -18.73 2.60
CA LYS A 182 9.40 -19.03 3.97
C LYS A 182 9.13 -17.75 4.75
N PRO A 183 8.40 -17.83 5.87
CA PRO A 183 8.25 -16.70 6.78
C PRO A 183 9.60 -16.14 7.28
N ILE A 184 9.65 -14.82 7.46
CA ILE A 184 10.81 -14.04 7.88
C ILE A 184 10.39 -13.17 9.06
N THR A 185 11.18 -13.14 10.13
CA THR A 185 11.06 -12.06 11.12
C THR A 185 11.94 -10.89 10.67
N VAL A 186 11.36 -9.70 10.53
CA VAL A 186 12.04 -8.46 10.16
C VAL A 186 12.12 -7.57 11.38
N VAL A 187 13.33 -7.16 11.76
CA VAL A 187 13.60 -6.29 12.91
C VAL A 187 14.21 -4.98 12.41
N THR A 188 13.64 -3.86 12.83
CA THR A 188 14.12 -2.51 12.49
C THR A 188 14.33 -1.70 13.76
N GLN A 189 15.52 -1.12 13.89
CA GLN A 189 15.94 -0.36 15.07
C GLN A 189 16.21 1.09 14.67
N PHE A 190 15.64 2.04 15.40
CA PHE A 190 15.80 3.48 15.16
C PHE A 190 16.69 4.08 16.23
N LEU A 191 17.99 4.14 15.96
CA LEU A 191 18.99 4.58 16.92
C LEU A 191 19.12 6.11 16.91
N THR A 192 19.34 6.68 18.10
CA THR A 192 19.56 8.10 18.28
C THR A 192 21.01 8.38 18.63
N ASP A 193 21.50 9.57 18.27
CA ASP A 193 22.74 10.11 18.84
C ASP A 193 22.55 10.64 20.27
N ASP A 194 23.61 11.22 20.84
CA ASP A 194 23.60 11.82 22.18
C ASP A 194 22.67 13.03 22.32
N ALA A 195 22.28 13.66 21.20
CA ALA A 195 21.31 14.75 21.17
C ALA A 195 19.85 14.25 21.07
N GLY A 196 19.66 12.93 20.91
CA GLY A 196 18.36 12.32 20.73
C GLY A 196 17.83 12.41 19.30
N GLU A 197 18.66 12.80 18.32
CA GLU A 197 18.27 12.84 16.91
C GLU A 197 18.49 11.47 16.26
N LEU A 198 17.65 11.09 15.28
CA LEU A 198 17.82 9.84 14.54
C LEU A 198 19.17 9.87 13.80
N SER A 199 20.04 8.91 14.11
CA SER A 199 21.39 8.84 13.58
C SER A 199 21.62 7.60 12.70
N GLU A 200 20.92 6.51 12.99
CA GLU A 200 21.10 5.24 12.30
C GLU A 200 19.83 4.40 12.34
N ILE A 201 19.48 3.79 11.20
CA ILE A 201 18.43 2.76 11.11
C ILE A 201 19.11 1.43 10.83
N LYS A 202 18.98 0.48 11.76
CA LYS A 202 19.49 -0.88 11.59
C LYS A 202 18.39 -1.85 11.19
N ARG A 203 18.80 -2.82 10.39
CA ARG A 203 17.99 -3.96 9.98
C ARG A 203 18.66 -5.24 10.46
N LEU A 204 17.87 -6.21 10.87
CA LEU A 204 18.27 -7.61 10.93
C LEU A 204 17.06 -8.50 10.68
N TYR A 205 17.34 -9.77 10.42
CA TYR A 205 16.32 -10.77 10.17
C TYR A 205 16.47 -11.93 11.16
N VAL A 206 15.37 -12.61 11.48
CA VAL A 206 15.41 -13.93 12.13
C VAL A 206 14.70 -14.93 11.25
N GLN A 207 15.41 -15.98 10.85
CA GLN A 207 14.84 -17.06 10.04
C GLN A 207 15.45 -18.40 10.41
N GLY A 208 14.61 -19.43 10.57
CA GLY A 208 15.06 -20.76 10.99
C GLY A 208 15.79 -20.75 12.34
N GLY A 209 15.39 -19.85 13.26
CA GLY A 209 16.03 -19.66 14.57
C GLY A 209 17.36 -18.89 14.53
N LYS A 210 17.84 -18.46 13.36
CA LYS A 210 19.11 -17.76 13.23
C LYS A 210 18.90 -16.27 13.06
N VAL A 211 19.65 -15.48 13.83
CA VAL A 211 19.80 -14.05 13.60
C VAL A 211 20.71 -13.84 12.38
N ILE A 212 20.19 -13.14 11.38
CA ILE A 212 20.87 -12.79 10.14
C ILE A 212 21.04 -11.27 10.14
N LYS A 213 22.29 -10.80 10.27
CA LYS A 213 22.60 -9.37 10.16
C LYS A 213 22.29 -8.88 8.75
N ASN A 214 22.02 -7.57 8.62
CA ASN A 214 21.79 -6.96 7.31
C ASN A 214 22.98 -7.21 6.35
N SER A 215 22.71 -7.20 5.05
CA SER A 215 23.79 -7.25 4.04
C SER A 215 24.70 -6.04 4.21
N LYS A 216 25.99 -6.18 3.89
CA LYS A 216 26.88 -5.02 3.76
C LYS A 216 26.74 -4.42 2.38
N VAL A 217 26.81 -3.09 2.31
CA VAL A 217 26.91 -2.37 1.05
C VAL A 217 28.19 -2.77 0.30
N LYS A 218 28.08 -3.01 -1.02
CA LYS A 218 29.19 -3.47 -1.88
C LYS A 218 29.57 -2.50 -3.00
N ASN A 219 28.73 -1.54 -3.33
CA ASN A 219 28.87 -0.70 -4.54
C ASN A 219 28.74 0.82 -4.29
N LEU A 220 28.99 1.29 -3.05
CA LEU A 220 29.02 2.71 -2.73
C LEU A 220 30.45 3.18 -2.43
N ASP A 221 30.88 4.23 -3.12
CA ASP A 221 32.22 4.78 -2.97
C ASP A 221 32.36 5.51 -1.63
N GLY A 222 33.39 5.13 -0.88
CA GLY A 222 33.70 5.77 0.40
C GLY A 222 32.76 5.38 1.55
N PHE A 223 31.94 4.34 1.39
CA PHE A 223 31.08 3.83 2.47
C PHE A 223 31.27 2.32 2.67
N VAL A 224 31.39 1.90 3.93
CA VAL A 224 31.38 0.49 4.33
C VAL A 224 30.49 0.36 5.56
N GLY A 225 29.41 -0.41 5.46
CA GLY A 225 28.46 -0.58 6.55
C GLY A 225 27.29 -1.47 6.14
N ASP A 226 26.41 -1.76 7.08
CA ASP A 226 25.22 -2.60 6.95
C ASP A 226 23.95 -1.90 7.48
N SER A 227 23.99 -0.58 7.62
CA SER A 227 22.90 0.23 8.16
C SER A 227 22.70 1.51 7.36
N MET A 228 21.52 2.10 7.51
CA MET A 228 21.22 3.39 6.92
C MET A 228 21.63 4.50 7.90
N ASN A 229 22.51 5.37 7.44
CA ASN A 229 22.92 6.59 8.15
C ASN A 229 23.18 7.71 7.12
N ASN A 230 23.43 8.93 7.59
CA ASN A 230 23.65 10.07 6.68
C ASN A 230 24.83 9.85 5.72
N GLU A 231 25.89 9.15 6.15
CA GLU A 231 27.06 8.88 5.29
C GLU A 231 26.70 7.92 4.17
N MET A 232 25.95 6.86 4.47
CA MET A 232 25.41 5.90 3.50
C MET A 232 24.56 6.62 2.47
N CYS A 233 23.55 7.38 2.92
CA CYS A 233 22.61 8.05 2.03
C CYS A 233 23.31 9.02 1.07
N LEU A 234 24.27 9.81 1.57
CA LEU A 234 25.04 10.72 0.74
C LEU A 234 26.00 9.99 -0.21
N ALA A 235 26.61 8.88 0.22
CA ALA A 235 27.43 8.03 -0.66
C ALA A 235 26.58 7.41 -1.77
N GLN A 236 25.36 6.96 -1.42
CA GLN A 236 24.41 6.41 -2.37
C GLN A 236 24.02 7.40 -3.46
N LYS A 237 23.57 8.61 -3.08
CA LYS A 237 23.18 9.64 -4.07
C LYS A 237 24.35 9.97 -5.01
N ARG A 238 25.59 10.05 -4.50
CA ARG A 238 26.78 10.28 -5.33
C ARG A 238 27.10 9.10 -6.26
N SER A 239 27.22 7.88 -5.73
CA SER A 239 27.63 6.71 -6.52
C SER A 239 26.59 6.28 -7.54
N PHE A 240 25.31 6.56 -7.29
CA PHE A 240 24.23 6.27 -8.23
C PHE A 240 23.93 7.45 -9.16
N GLU A 241 24.58 8.60 -8.96
CA GLU A 241 24.32 9.85 -9.69
C GLU A 241 22.85 10.30 -9.59
N ASN A 242 22.24 10.08 -8.43
CA ASN A 242 20.87 10.49 -8.14
C ASN A 242 20.83 11.90 -7.54
N PRO A 243 19.80 12.72 -7.85
CA PRO A 243 19.56 13.98 -7.16
C PRO A 243 19.46 13.80 -5.63
N ASP A 244 20.09 14.70 -4.88
CA ASP A 244 20.04 14.70 -3.41
C ASP A 244 18.90 15.57 -2.90
N ASP A 245 17.68 15.00 -2.84
CA ASP A 245 16.56 15.61 -2.13
C ASP A 245 16.51 15.24 -0.63
N PHE A 246 17.27 14.22 -0.23
CA PHE A 246 17.41 13.80 1.16
C PHE A 246 18.01 14.91 2.06
N THR A 247 19.06 15.59 1.60
CA THR A 247 19.69 16.70 2.34
C THR A 247 18.74 17.87 2.59
N PRO A 248 18.09 18.49 1.58
CA PRO A 248 17.21 19.63 1.81
C PRO A 248 15.97 19.29 2.63
N LYS A 249 15.54 18.02 2.67
CA LYS A 249 14.43 17.55 3.53
C LYS A 249 14.85 17.20 4.96
N GLY A 250 16.10 17.47 5.33
CA GLY A 250 16.59 17.40 6.70
C GLY A 250 17.28 16.08 7.07
N ARG A 251 17.58 15.23 6.09
CA ARG A 251 18.27 13.95 6.28
C ARG A 251 17.56 13.05 7.32
N LEU A 252 18.31 12.17 8.00
CA LEU A 252 17.74 11.33 9.06
C LEU A 252 17.14 12.15 10.22
N ALA A 253 17.73 13.30 10.57
CA ALA A 253 17.16 14.16 11.61
C ALA A 253 15.75 14.67 11.25
N GLY A 254 15.51 14.95 9.96
CA GLY A 254 14.19 15.27 9.41
C GLY A 254 13.19 14.14 9.65
N MET A 255 13.55 12.91 9.28
CA MET A 255 12.73 11.73 9.51
C MET A 255 12.50 11.46 11.01
N GLY A 256 13.54 11.62 11.82
CA GLY A 256 13.52 11.44 13.27
C GLY A 256 12.48 12.30 13.97
N LYS A 257 12.20 13.51 13.46
CA LYS A 257 11.15 14.39 13.99
C LYS A 257 9.76 13.74 13.87
N ALA A 258 9.42 13.17 12.71
CA ALA A 258 8.14 12.48 12.52
C ALA A 258 8.05 11.20 13.36
N LEU A 259 9.11 10.38 13.37
CA LEU A 259 9.18 9.18 14.23
C LEU A 259 9.02 9.50 15.72
N GLY A 260 9.50 10.67 16.17
CA GLY A 260 9.38 11.16 17.54
C GLY A 260 7.98 11.69 17.88
N ARG A 261 7.31 12.37 16.93
CA ARG A 261 5.91 12.84 17.10
C ARG A 261 4.93 11.67 17.13
N GLY A 262 5.19 10.64 16.33
CA GLY A 262 4.42 9.42 16.26
C GLY A 262 3.72 9.28 14.91
N MET A 263 3.65 8.05 14.39
CA MET A 263 3.17 7.75 13.05
C MET A 263 2.16 6.60 13.08
N VAL A 264 1.30 6.53 12.06
CA VAL A 264 0.29 5.47 11.88
C VAL A 264 0.93 4.32 11.10
N LEU A 265 0.75 3.09 11.60
CA LEU A 265 1.16 1.87 10.89
C LEU A 265 0.20 1.58 9.72
N VAL A 266 0.75 1.33 8.54
CA VAL A 266 0.04 0.91 7.34
C VAL A 266 0.56 -0.45 6.89
N LEU A 267 -0.38 -1.32 6.49
CA LEU A 267 -0.11 -2.64 5.93
C LEU A 267 -0.90 -2.75 4.64
N SER A 268 -0.24 -3.04 3.52
CA SER A 268 -0.87 -3.05 2.20
C SER A 268 -0.33 -4.16 1.30
N LEU A 269 -1.09 -4.46 0.25
CA LEU A 269 -0.67 -5.28 -0.88
C LEU A 269 -1.14 -4.57 -2.14
N TRP A 270 -0.21 -4.26 -3.03
CA TRP A 270 -0.53 -3.48 -4.22
C TRP A 270 0.35 -3.87 -5.41
N ASP A 271 -0.12 -3.52 -6.60
CA ASP A 271 0.65 -3.49 -7.84
C ASP A 271 0.72 -2.05 -8.35
N ASP A 272 1.62 -1.81 -9.29
CA ASP A 272 1.98 -0.46 -9.69
C ASP A 272 1.66 -0.21 -11.16
N MET A 273 0.59 0.55 -11.39
CA MET A 273 0.16 0.95 -12.74
C MET A 273 1.14 1.87 -13.45
N ARG A 274 1.99 2.60 -12.70
CA ARG A 274 2.84 3.65 -13.25
C ARG A 274 4.21 3.12 -13.65
N THR A 275 4.87 2.40 -12.75
CA THR A 275 6.24 1.91 -12.95
C THR A 275 6.38 0.41 -12.86
N GLN A 276 5.26 -0.33 -12.77
CA GLN A 276 5.23 -1.80 -12.82
C GLN A 276 6.12 -2.46 -11.76
N MET A 277 6.37 -1.74 -10.66
CA MET A 277 7.25 -2.14 -9.56
C MET A 277 8.75 -2.24 -9.94
N ASP A 278 9.14 -1.76 -11.12
CA ASP A 278 10.53 -1.89 -11.61
C ASP A 278 11.54 -1.21 -10.66
N TRP A 279 11.12 -0.15 -9.96
CA TRP A 279 11.90 0.58 -8.97
C TRP A 279 12.23 -0.23 -7.71
N LEU A 280 11.58 -1.36 -7.48
CA LEU A 280 11.82 -2.27 -6.37
C LEU A 280 12.59 -3.52 -6.83
N ASP A 281 12.14 -4.18 -7.90
CA ASP A 281 12.56 -5.56 -8.21
C ASP A 281 13.17 -5.78 -9.60
N ALA A 282 13.29 -4.75 -10.43
CA ALA A 282 13.81 -4.86 -11.79
C ALA A 282 14.94 -3.85 -12.08
N VAL A 283 15.05 -3.42 -13.35
CA VAL A 283 15.98 -2.40 -13.83
C VAL A 283 15.25 -1.06 -13.90
N ALA A 284 15.68 -0.09 -13.10
CA ALA A 284 15.05 1.23 -13.06
C ALA A 284 16.07 2.37 -12.83
N PRO A 285 16.14 3.36 -13.75
CA PRO A 285 15.37 3.48 -15.00
C PRO A 285 15.75 2.43 -16.06
N SER A 286 14.79 2.01 -16.89
CA SER A 286 14.96 0.94 -17.88
C SER A 286 15.84 1.31 -19.08
N ASP A 287 16.08 2.61 -19.31
CA ASP A 287 16.90 3.16 -20.39
C ASP A 287 18.38 3.34 -19.99
N GLN A 288 18.72 3.16 -18.71
CA GLN A 288 20.08 3.26 -18.23
C GLN A 288 20.85 1.93 -18.40
N PRO A 289 22.19 1.96 -18.57
CA PRO A 289 22.98 0.75 -18.65
C PRO A 289 22.84 -0.08 -17.37
N ILE A 290 22.53 -1.38 -17.53
CA ILE A 290 22.37 -2.32 -16.42
C ILE A 290 23.62 -2.45 -15.52
N SER A 291 24.80 -2.10 -16.05
CA SER A 291 26.06 -2.08 -15.31
C SER A 291 26.24 -0.84 -14.44
N LYS A 292 25.42 0.20 -14.60
CA LYS A 292 25.49 1.42 -13.79
C LYS A 292 25.05 1.10 -12.35
N PRO A 293 25.84 1.46 -11.33
CA PRO A 293 25.45 1.28 -9.93
C PRO A 293 24.08 1.90 -9.65
N GLY A 294 23.23 1.19 -8.88
CA GLY A 294 21.91 1.65 -8.49
C GLY A 294 20.77 1.42 -9.49
N VAL A 295 21.07 0.98 -10.73
CA VAL A 295 20.06 0.72 -11.76
C VAL A 295 19.37 -0.63 -11.58
N ARG A 296 20.12 -1.69 -11.26
CA ARG A 296 19.52 -3.01 -10.95
C ARG A 296 19.05 -3.04 -9.51
N ARG A 297 17.82 -3.51 -9.29
CA ARG A 297 17.16 -3.49 -7.98
C ARG A 297 16.57 -4.84 -7.57
N GLY A 298 16.44 -5.74 -8.54
CA GLY A 298 16.18 -7.15 -8.32
C GLY A 298 16.40 -7.95 -9.60
N PRO A 299 16.01 -9.23 -9.61
CA PRO A 299 16.21 -10.13 -10.74
C PRO A 299 15.08 -10.08 -11.77
N CYS A 300 13.99 -9.35 -11.53
CA CYS A 300 12.81 -9.34 -12.39
C CYS A 300 13.09 -8.68 -13.74
N ALA A 301 12.34 -9.09 -14.77
CA ALA A 301 12.40 -8.43 -16.06
C ALA A 301 11.49 -7.19 -16.08
N VAL A 302 11.94 -6.14 -16.78
CA VAL A 302 11.09 -4.98 -17.07
C VAL A 302 9.83 -5.47 -17.79
N GLY A 303 8.67 -5.11 -17.26
CA GLY A 303 7.38 -5.54 -17.80
C GLY A 303 6.69 -6.69 -17.06
N ASP A 304 7.40 -7.41 -16.17
CA ASP A 304 6.82 -8.53 -15.43
C ASP A 304 5.69 -8.09 -14.48
N GLY A 305 5.77 -6.84 -14.01
CA GLY A 305 4.79 -6.24 -13.11
C GLY A 305 3.64 -5.49 -13.76
N ASP A 306 3.45 -5.59 -15.07
CA ASP A 306 2.29 -5.04 -15.78
C ASP A 306 0.98 -5.50 -15.10
N PRO A 307 0.24 -4.60 -14.41
CA PRO A 307 -0.92 -5.01 -13.62
C PRO A 307 -2.04 -5.67 -14.44
N HIS A 308 -2.14 -5.36 -15.74
CA HIS A 308 -3.12 -5.98 -16.63
C HIS A 308 -2.86 -7.48 -16.83
N LYS A 309 -1.60 -7.90 -16.78
CA LYS A 309 -1.20 -9.32 -16.87
C LYS A 309 -1.08 -9.95 -15.49
N LEU A 310 -0.50 -9.22 -14.54
CA LEU A 310 -0.18 -9.68 -13.19
C LEU A 310 -1.43 -10.15 -12.44
N ARG A 311 -2.50 -9.34 -12.42
CA ARG A 311 -3.75 -9.67 -11.70
C ARG A 311 -4.42 -10.95 -12.20
N ALA A 312 -4.29 -11.27 -13.50
CA ALA A 312 -4.79 -12.51 -14.07
C ALA A 312 -3.87 -13.71 -13.82
N ARG A 313 -2.56 -13.48 -13.75
CA ARG A 313 -1.54 -14.52 -13.52
C ARG A 313 -1.48 -14.96 -12.06
N VAL A 314 -1.59 -14.04 -11.12
CA VAL A 314 -1.47 -14.30 -9.66
C VAL A 314 -2.67 -13.77 -8.85
N PRO A 315 -3.92 -14.13 -9.20
CA PRO A 315 -5.11 -13.58 -8.55
C PRO A 315 -5.25 -13.97 -7.07
N ASN A 316 -4.51 -15.00 -6.64
CA ASN A 316 -4.53 -15.52 -5.27
C ASN A 316 -3.28 -15.12 -4.46
N ALA A 317 -2.47 -14.18 -4.98
CA ALA A 317 -1.34 -13.64 -4.24
C ALA A 317 -1.84 -13.01 -2.94
N HIS A 318 -1.12 -13.28 -1.86
CA HIS A 318 -1.42 -12.77 -0.54
C HIS A 318 -0.14 -12.65 0.28
N VAL A 319 -0.14 -11.65 1.16
CA VAL A 319 0.91 -11.43 2.13
C VAL A 319 0.35 -11.64 3.52
N THR A 320 1.18 -12.17 4.42
CA THR A 320 0.82 -12.30 5.82
C THR A 320 1.73 -11.43 6.67
N TYR A 321 1.14 -10.59 7.52
CA TYR A 321 1.83 -9.83 8.57
C TYR A 321 1.36 -10.31 9.94
N LYS A 322 2.29 -10.74 10.79
CA LYS A 322 1.98 -11.32 12.11
C LYS A 322 3.00 -10.88 13.15
N ASN A 323 2.66 -11.12 14.42
CA ASN A 323 3.57 -10.97 15.56
C ASN A 323 4.27 -9.60 15.57
N ILE A 324 3.51 -8.54 15.38
CA ILE A 324 4.03 -7.17 15.49
C ILE A 324 4.42 -6.92 16.94
N ARG A 325 5.65 -6.46 17.15
CA ARG A 325 6.28 -6.21 18.44
C ARG A 325 6.99 -4.88 18.40
N ILE A 326 6.86 -4.11 19.48
CA ILE A 326 7.52 -2.83 19.63
C ILE A 326 8.07 -2.74 21.04
N GLY A 327 9.30 -2.26 21.17
CA GLY A 327 9.94 -2.18 22.47
C GLY A 327 11.24 -1.41 22.46
N GLU A 328 12.00 -1.58 23.53
CA GLU A 328 13.38 -1.12 23.62
C GLU A 328 14.25 -1.86 22.60
N ILE A 329 15.37 -1.25 22.21
CA ILE A 329 16.35 -1.86 21.31
C ILE A 329 16.80 -3.22 21.87
N GLY A 330 16.71 -4.27 21.06
CA GLY A 330 17.07 -5.64 21.42
C GLY A 330 16.01 -6.40 22.24
N SER A 331 14.82 -5.84 22.46
CA SER A 331 13.79 -6.47 23.30
C SER A 331 12.75 -7.31 22.53
N THR A 332 12.71 -7.21 21.20
CA THR A 332 11.60 -7.78 20.41
C THR A 332 11.97 -9.03 19.60
N TYR A 333 13.21 -9.49 19.71
CA TYR A 333 13.67 -10.77 19.16
C TYR A 333 14.63 -11.46 20.15
N THR A 334 14.71 -12.79 20.09
CA THR A 334 15.64 -13.58 20.93
C THR A 334 16.80 -14.07 20.09
N GLU A 335 18.04 -13.90 20.57
CA GLU A 335 19.24 -14.45 19.92
C GLU A 335 19.38 -15.99 20.08
N GLU A 336 18.50 -16.62 20.86
CA GLU A 336 18.54 -18.05 21.17
C GLU A 336 18.08 -18.94 20.01
N ALA A 337 19.02 -19.28 19.11
CA ALA A 337 19.18 -20.63 18.52
C ALA A 337 20.45 -20.75 17.66
N VAL A 338 21.62 -20.34 18.18
CA VAL A 338 22.92 -20.57 17.53
C VAL A 338 23.87 -21.50 18.30
N GLU A 339 23.65 -21.80 19.59
CA GLU A 339 24.61 -22.62 20.36
C GLU A 339 24.25 -24.10 20.59
N THR A 340 23.05 -24.59 20.28
CA THR A 340 22.65 -25.97 20.66
C THR A 340 22.81 -27.06 19.59
N VAL A 341 23.41 -26.78 18.42
CA VAL A 341 23.57 -27.79 17.36
C VAL A 341 25.01 -28.33 17.21
N GLU A 342 26.03 -27.67 17.75
CA GLU A 342 27.42 -28.17 17.59
C GLU A 342 27.86 -29.22 18.65
N GLU A 343 27.23 -29.29 19.83
CA GLU A 343 27.69 -30.25 20.86
C GLU A 343 27.05 -31.65 20.80
N ASN A 344 25.93 -31.83 20.09
CA ASN A 344 25.21 -33.12 20.09
C ASN A 344 25.45 -34.02 18.86
N ASN A 345 26.28 -33.60 17.90
CA ASN A 345 26.59 -34.42 16.71
C ASN A 345 27.97 -35.12 16.76
N GLN A 346 28.62 -35.18 17.92
CA GLN A 346 29.90 -35.89 18.11
C GLN A 346 29.83 -37.16 18.98
N ARG A 347 28.64 -37.66 19.33
CA ARG A 347 28.51 -38.97 19.96
C ARG A 347 27.33 -39.75 19.37
N VAL A 348 27.62 -40.53 18.34
CA VAL A 348 27.17 -41.92 18.10
C VAL A 348 27.33 -42.20 16.60
N ALA A 349 28.47 -42.81 16.23
CA ALA A 349 28.61 -43.77 15.13
C ALA A 349 30.10 -44.16 14.99
N GLY A 350 30.60 -44.94 15.95
CA GLY A 350 31.88 -45.62 15.88
C GLY A 350 31.71 -47.11 16.12
N GLY A 351 31.96 -47.93 15.08
CA GLY A 351 31.97 -49.40 15.12
C GLY A 351 31.41 -50.01 13.82
N SER A 352 32.22 -50.14 12.75
CA SER A 352 33.03 -51.34 12.39
C SER A 352 32.16 -52.49 11.83
N SER A 353 32.13 -52.68 10.51
CA SER A 353 32.73 -53.80 9.71
C SER A 353 31.97 -55.14 9.84
N SER A 354 31.77 -56.02 8.87
CA SER A 354 32.40 -56.36 7.57
C SER A 354 31.52 -57.40 6.82
N GLU A 355 31.88 -57.70 5.56
CA GLU A 355 31.56 -58.94 4.77
C GLU A 355 30.14 -59.10 4.15
N ARG A 356 29.87 -59.80 3.03
CA ARG A 356 30.58 -60.24 1.80
C ARG A 356 29.52 -60.96 0.92
N SER A 357 29.63 -60.81 -0.41
CA SER A 357 29.28 -61.78 -1.50
C SER A 357 27.86 -62.31 -1.80
N GLY A 358 27.57 -62.33 -3.12
CA GLY A 358 26.70 -63.30 -3.85
C GLY A 358 25.31 -62.75 -4.19
N GLY A 359 24.80 -62.68 -5.42
CA GLY A 359 25.02 -63.46 -6.64
C GLY A 359 23.67 -64.10 -7.02
N GLY A 360 23.14 -63.87 -8.23
CA GLY A 360 21.98 -64.62 -8.74
C GLY A 360 21.11 -63.89 -9.76
N SER A 361 20.88 -64.57 -10.89
CA SER A 361 20.26 -64.12 -12.14
C SER A 361 18.87 -64.74 -12.36
N GLY A 362 18.11 -64.18 -13.30
CA GLY A 362 16.90 -64.77 -13.93
C GLY A 362 15.58 -64.17 -13.42
N GLY A 363 14.58 -63.79 -14.23
CA GLY A 363 14.31 -64.00 -15.65
C GLY A 363 12.82 -64.34 -15.84
N GLY A 364 12.12 -63.61 -16.72
CA GLY A 364 11.05 -64.16 -17.57
C GLY A 364 9.57 -63.88 -17.24
N GLY A 365 8.87 -63.33 -18.26
CA GLY A 365 7.45 -63.56 -18.62
C GLY A 365 6.42 -62.73 -17.84
N GLY A 366 5.57 -61.89 -18.42
CA GLY A 366 4.92 -61.92 -19.74
C GLY A 366 3.52 -62.53 -19.60
N HIS A 367 2.45 -61.72 -19.75
CA HIS A 367 1.12 -62.14 -20.24
C HIS A 367 0.31 -60.93 -20.72
N SER A 368 -0.44 -61.17 -21.79
CA SER A 368 -1.11 -60.25 -22.71
C SER A 368 -2.52 -60.76 -23.01
N GLY A 369 -3.40 -59.85 -23.47
CA GLY A 369 -4.72 -60.13 -24.09
C GLY A 369 -5.86 -59.48 -23.30
N GLY A 370 -6.64 -58.53 -23.80
CA GLY A 370 -7.43 -58.51 -25.05
C GLY A 370 -8.86 -58.97 -24.67
N GLY A 371 -9.97 -58.28 -24.89
CA GLY A 371 -10.46 -57.36 -25.92
C GLY A 371 -12.00 -57.58 -25.99
N GLY A 372 -12.79 -56.61 -26.47
CA GLY A 372 -14.21 -56.82 -26.76
C GLY A 372 -15.10 -55.60 -26.51
N GLY A 373 -15.51 -54.94 -27.59
CA GLY A 373 -16.35 -53.74 -27.57
C GLY A 373 -17.85 -54.02 -27.56
N HIS A 374 -18.61 -52.96 -27.31
CA HIS A 374 -19.98 -52.78 -27.77
C HIS A 374 -20.20 -51.31 -28.15
N THR A 375 -20.68 -51.12 -29.37
CA THR A 375 -21.08 -49.87 -30.00
C THR A 375 -22.51 -49.50 -29.60
N SER A 376 -22.78 -48.23 -29.28
CA SER A 376 -24.05 -47.58 -29.57
C SER A 376 -23.82 -46.13 -29.98
N GLU A 377 -24.42 -45.75 -31.09
CA GLU A 377 -24.28 -44.48 -31.79
C GLU A 377 -24.98 -43.30 -31.10
N ARG A 378 -24.32 -42.13 -31.20
CA ARG A 378 -24.86 -40.81 -31.61
C ARG A 378 -25.72 -39.97 -30.64
N SER A 379 -25.06 -38.93 -30.12
CA SER A 379 -25.51 -37.52 -30.24
C SER A 379 -24.27 -36.61 -30.08
N GLY A 380 -23.96 -35.80 -31.11
CA GLY A 380 -22.73 -35.00 -31.20
C GLY A 380 -22.66 -33.85 -30.20
N PRO A 381 -21.51 -33.18 -30.04
CA PRO A 381 -21.43 -31.94 -29.30
C PRO A 381 -22.26 -30.87 -30.02
N GLN A 382 -23.13 -30.19 -29.28
CA GLN A 382 -23.82 -29.00 -29.75
C GLN A 382 -22.79 -27.97 -30.23
N GLU A 383 -23.04 -27.40 -31.41
CA GLU A 383 -22.46 -26.14 -31.88
C GLU A 383 -22.57 -25.10 -30.75
N PHE A 384 -21.42 -24.65 -30.26
CA PHE A 384 -21.36 -23.48 -29.38
C PHE A 384 -21.28 -22.23 -30.26
N SER A 385 -22.15 -21.26 -29.96
CA SER A 385 -22.29 -20.00 -30.67
C SER A 385 -20.99 -19.18 -30.69
N GLU A 386 -20.87 -18.38 -31.75
CA GLU A 386 -19.87 -17.32 -31.98
C GLU A 386 -19.64 -16.44 -30.73
N PRO A 387 -18.45 -15.83 -30.56
CA PRO A 387 -18.15 -14.96 -29.43
C PRO A 387 -19.02 -13.68 -29.45
N GLU A 388 -19.26 -13.05 -28.29
CA GLU A 388 -20.10 -11.83 -28.14
C GLU A 388 -19.33 -10.70 -27.41
N CYS A 389 -19.61 -9.43 -27.76
CA CYS A 389 -18.93 -8.21 -27.27
C CYS A 389 -19.70 -7.56 -26.08
N CYS A 390 -18.98 -6.94 -25.13
CA CYS A 390 -19.47 -6.44 -23.82
C CYS A 390 -20.39 -5.19 -23.90
N THR A 391 -21.36 -5.06 -22.97
CA THR A 391 -22.32 -3.93 -22.92
C THR A 391 -22.59 -3.40 -21.50
N ALA A 392 -22.14 -2.19 -21.15
CA ALA A 392 -22.80 -1.38 -20.11
C ALA A 392 -22.51 0.12 -20.31
N SER A 393 -23.54 0.96 -20.19
CA SER A 393 -23.44 2.43 -20.13
C SER A 393 -24.32 2.96 -18.99
N LEU A 394 -23.84 3.99 -18.28
CA LEU A 394 -24.55 4.66 -17.18
C LEU A 394 -25.50 5.78 -17.65
N GLU A 395 -25.38 6.28 -18.89
CA GLU A 395 -26.22 7.38 -19.40
C GLU A 395 -26.60 7.23 -20.88
N ALA A 396 -27.84 7.61 -21.22
CA ALA A 396 -28.39 7.45 -22.58
C ALA A 396 -27.69 8.30 -23.67
N SER A 397 -26.85 9.27 -23.27
CA SER A 397 -26.11 10.16 -24.17
C SER A 397 -24.67 9.74 -24.46
N ASP A 398 -24.13 8.75 -23.73
CA ASP A 398 -22.78 8.21 -23.96
C ASP A 398 -22.81 6.68 -23.89
N PRO A 399 -23.16 6.00 -25.01
CA PRO A 399 -23.31 4.56 -25.04
C PRO A 399 -21.99 3.78 -25.04
N CYS A 400 -20.82 4.44 -25.11
CA CYS A 400 -19.53 3.77 -25.32
C CYS A 400 -18.39 4.14 -24.34
N GLY A 401 -18.57 5.12 -23.45
CA GLY A 401 -17.47 5.63 -22.61
C GLY A 401 -16.92 4.73 -21.49
N THR A 402 -17.52 3.57 -21.17
CA THR A 402 -17.09 2.78 -19.98
C THR A 402 -17.37 1.27 -20.12
N CYS A 403 -16.60 0.59 -20.96
CA CYS A 403 -16.62 -0.88 -21.00
C CYS A 403 -15.59 -1.45 -20.00
N TRP A 404 -16.07 -2.05 -18.91
CA TRP A 404 -15.24 -2.69 -17.89
C TRP A 404 -15.43 -4.21 -17.88
N MET A 405 -14.38 -4.92 -17.46
CA MET A 405 -14.39 -6.37 -17.30
C MET A 405 -15.36 -6.77 -16.16
N GLY A 406 -16.48 -7.42 -16.50
CA GLY A 406 -17.55 -7.84 -15.57
C GLY A 406 -18.97 -7.34 -15.88
N ALA A 407 -19.16 -6.55 -16.94
CA ALA A 407 -20.48 -6.06 -17.37
C ALA A 407 -21.40 -7.18 -17.92
N ALA A 408 -22.72 -7.06 -17.69
CA ALA A 408 -23.71 -8.04 -18.13
C ALA A 408 -23.99 -7.99 -19.65
N ILE A 409 -24.17 -9.16 -20.27
CA ILE A 409 -24.31 -9.36 -21.72
C ILE A 409 -25.81 -9.54 -22.03
N SER A 410 -26.39 -8.84 -23.02
CA SER A 410 -27.68 -9.33 -23.56
C SER A 410 -28.19 -8.85 -24.93
N SER A 411 -27.68 -7.78 -25.58
CA SER A 411 -27.91 -7.41 -27.02
C SER A 411 -27.77 -5.90 -27.27
N GLY A 412 -27.50 -5.49 -28.52
CA GLY A 412 -27.53 -4.09 -28.94
C GLY A 412 -26.64 -3.76 -30.14
N TRP A 413 -26.53 -2.47 -30.47
CA TRP A 413 -25.70 -1.94 -31.56
C TRP A 413 -24.20 -2.32 -31.43
N CYS A 414 -23.68 -2.37 -30.20
CA CYS A 414 -22.30 -2.79 -29.89
C CYS A 414 -22.06 -4.31 -30.07
N ALA A 415 -23.10 -5.11 -30.25
CA ALA A 415 -22.97 -6.54 -30.52
C ALA A 415 -22.72 -6.85 -32.01
N GLN A 416 -22.59 -5.81 -32.86
CA GLN A 416 -22.22 -5.96 -34.27
C GLN A 416 -20.70 -5.95 -34.42
N GLU A 417 -20.18 -6.93 -35.16
CA GLU A 417 -18.75 -7.27 -35.32
C GLU A 417 -17.91 -6.07 -35.79
N ASP A 418 -18.43 -5.32 -36.76
CA ASP A 418 -17.84 -4.14 -37.36
C ASP A 418 -17.64 -2.98 -36.37
N HIS A 419 -18.45 -2.90 -35.31
CA HIS A 419 -18.34 -1.85 -34.29
C HIS A 419 -17.42 -2.25 -33.12
N CYS A 420 -17.37 -3.55 -32.77
CA CYS A 420 -16.46 -4.07 -31.75
C CYS A 420 -14.97 -3.95 -32.17
N HIS A 421 -14.69 -4.13 -33.47
CA HIS A 421 -13.33 -4.01 -34.03
C HIS A 421 -12.88 -2.57 -34.30
N GLY A 422 -13.80 -1.63 -34.55
CA GLY A 422 -13.48 -0.24 -34.88
C GLY A 422 -13.31 0.67 -33.66
N ASP A 423 -14.22 0.57 -32.69
CA ASP A 423 -14.37 1.58 -31.64
C ASP A 423 -14.07 1.05 -30.21
N CYS A 424 -14.08 -0.27 -30.02
CA CYS A 424 -13.93 -0.92 -28.70
C CYS A 424 -12.65 -1.76 -28.53
N GLY A 425 -11.66 -1.61 -29.40
CA GLY A 425 -10.34 -2.24 -29.24
C GLY A 425 -10.29 -3.77 -29.42
N GLY A 426 -11.35 -4.41 -29.91
CA GLY A 426 -11.31 -5.78 -30.47
C GLY A 426 -11.05 -6.94 -29.51
N THR A 427 -11.39 -6.83 -28.22
CA THR A 427 -11.16 -7.91 -27.24
C THR A 427 -12.39 -8.80 -27.05
N TRP A 428 -12.29 -10.08 -27.44
CA TRP A 428 -13.36 -11.08 -27.28
C TRP A 428 -13.19 -11.86 -25.97
N CYS A 429 -14.27 -12.04 -25.20
CA CYS A 429 -14.27 -12.95 -24.05
C CYS A 429 -14.54 -14.39 -24.52
N ALA A 430 -13.75 -15.36 -24.05
CA ALA A 430 -14.04 -16.78 -24.27
C ALA A 430 -15.19 -17.24 -23.35
N ASN A 431 -16.17 -17.95 -23.92
CA ASN A 431 -17.35 -18.45 -23.21
C ASN A 431 -16.98 -19.23 -21.93
N GLY A 432 -17.56 -18.84 -20.79
CA GLY A 432 -17.43 -19.62 -19.55
C GLY A 432 -17.44 -18.88 -18.20
N ALA A 433 -17.66 -17.56 -18.16
CA ALA A 433 -17.76 -16.85 -16.88
C ALA A 433 -19.01 -17.33 -16.10
N GLN A 434 -18.81 -18.08 -15.02
CA GLN A 434 -19.89 -18.39 -14.09
C GLN A 434 -20.27 -17.14 -13.30
N LYS A 435 -21.57 -16.84 -13.30
CA LYS A 435 -22.22 -15.79 -12.52
C LYS A 435 -21.82 -15.90 -11.05
N GLN A 436 -21.00 -14.97 -10.55
CA GLN A 436 -20.50 -15.04 -9.18
C GLN A 436 -21.48 -14.49 -8.14
N PHE A 437 -22.46 -13.66 -8.51
CA PHE A 437 -23.47 -13.15 -7.56
C PHE A 437 -24.81 -12.86 -8.24
N ASP A 438 -25.91 -13.23 -7.56
CA ASP A 438 -27.25 -12.71 -7.85
C ASP A 438 -27.38 -11.34 -7.20
N LEU A 439 -27.39 -10.27 -8.00
CA LEU A 439 -27.95 -9.00 -7.53
C LEU A 439 -29.47 -9.20 -7.34
N PRO A 440 -30.05 -8.76 -6.20
CA PRO A 440 -31.49 -8.80 -6.02
C PRO A 440 -32.20 -8.09 -7.18
N GLN A 441 -33.12 -8.78 -7.84
CA GLN A 441 -33.93 -8.22 -8.95
C GLN A 441 -35.05 -7.28 -8.48
N GLU A 442 -35.04 -6.87 -7.23
CA GLU A 442 -36.01 -5.93 -6.69
C GLU A 442 -35.28 -4.60 -6.48
N PRO A 443 -35.74 -3.49 -7.08
CA PRO A 443 -35.19 -2.19 -6.76
C PRO A 443 -35.31 -1.99 -5.26
N VAL A 444 -34.18 -1.79 -4.57
CA VAL A 444 -34.18 -1.29 -3.21
C VAL A 444 -35.04 -0.04 -3.25
N PRO A 445 -36.17 0.03 -2.51
CA PRO A 445 -36.98 1.23 -2.52
C PRO A 445 -36.10 2.33 -1.96
N VAL A 446 -35.67 3.22 -2.83
CA VAL A 446 -35.22 4.55 -2.43
C VAL A 446 -36.37 5.05 -1.58
N THR A 447 -36.17 5.14 -0.27
CA THR A 447 -37.05 5.91 0.58
C THR A 447 -36.92 7.34 0.09
N SER A 448 -37.75 7.67 -0.90
CA SER A 448 -38.05 9.04 -1.25
C SER A 448 -38.35 9.73 0.07
N ALA A 449 -37.52 10.73 0.41
CA ALA A 449 -37.92 11.74 1.36
C ALA A 449 -39.31 12.17 0.91
N GLY A 450 -40.31 11.85 1.74
CA GLY A 450 -41.69 11.85 1.33
C GLY A 450 -42.04 13.14 0.60
N ARG A 451 -42.66 13.02 -0.57
CA ARG A 451 -43.51 14.08 -1.08
C ARG A 451 -44.65 14.22 -0.09
N TRP A 452 -44.51 15.12 0.87
CA TRP A 452 -45.62 15.57 1.69
C TRP A 452 -46.60 16.22 0.74
N SER A 453 -47.76 15.60 0.57
CA SER A 453 -48.88 16.21 -0.11
C SER A 453 -49.17 17.56 0.57
N SER A 454 -49.31 18.60 -0.25
CA SER A 454 -49.51 20.00 0.15
C SER A 454 -50.75 20.24 1.05
N ALA A 455 -51.49 19.19 1.39
CA ALA A 455 -52.62 19.20 2.31
C ALA A 455 -52.22 18.99 3.78
N PHE A 456 -51.08 18.36 4.10
CA PHE A 456 -50.65 18.12 5.49
C PHE A 456 -49.84 19.26 6.12
N VAL A 457 -49.19 20.09 5.30
CA VAL A 457 -48.42 21.27 5.78
C VAL A 457 -49.33 22.41 6.27
N LEU A 458 -50.57 22.49 5.75
CA LEU A 458 -51.57 23.49 6.17
C LEU A 458 -52.29 23.14 7.47
N ALA A 459 -52.40 21.86 7.84
CA ALA A 459 -53.03 21.44 9.10
C ALA A 459 -52.07 21.54 10.31
N GLY A 460 -50.79 21.26 10.11
CA GLY A 460 -49.77 21.32 11.18
C GLY A 460 -49.36 22.74 11.59
N THR A 461 -49.42 23.70 10.66
CA THR A 461 -49.09 25.10 10.94
C THR A 461 -50.18 25.81 11.75
N CYS A 462 -51.45 25.44 11.60
CA CYS A 462 -52.54 25.96 12.44
C CYS A 462 -52.52 25.44 13.89
N ALA A 463 -52.05 24.20 14.13
CA ALA A 463 -51.95 23.64 15.47
C ALA A 463 -50.79 24.23 16.29
N LEU A 464 -49.67 24.59 15.65
CA LEU A 464 -48.53 25.24 16.31
C LEU A 464 -48.79 26.71 16.66
N LEU A 465 -49.59 27.43 15.87
CA LEU A 465 -49.95 28.82 16.16
C LEU A 465 -50.90 28.98 17.36
N LEU A 466 -51.64 27.93 17.74
CA LEU A 466 -52.51 27.94 18.93
C LEU A 466 -51.79 27.58 20.24
N LEU A 467 -50.58 27.02 20.19
CA LEU A 467 -49.81 26.61 21.37
C LEU A 467 -48.75 27.63 21.82
N LEU A 468 -48.39 28.58 20.97
CA LEU A 468 -47.43 29.64 21.28
C LEU A 468 -47.86 30.60 22.44
N PRO A 469 -49.14 30.95 22.64
CA PRO A 469 -49.53 31.79 23.78
C PRO A 469 -49.46 31.06 25.13
N VAL A 470 -49.62 29.73 25.14
CA VAL A 470 -49.64 28.92 26.37
C VAL A 470 -48.21 28.70 26.92
N LEU A 471 -47.24 28.52 26.03
CA LEU A 471 -45.82 28.37 26.42
C LEU A 471 -45.19 29.72 26.84
N GLY A 472 -45.59 30.84 26.22
CA GLY A 472 -45.17 32.18 26.63
C GLY A 472 -45.63 32.57 28.04
N ALA A 473 -46.86 32.20 28.42
CA ALA A 473 -47.39 32.48 29.76
C ALA A 473 -46.69 31.67 30.87
N ALA A 474 -46.25 30.44 30.58
CA ALA A 474 -45.51 29.61 31.53
C ALA A 474 -44.08 30.11 31.75
N ALA A 475 -43.41 30.59 30.71
CA ALA A 475 -42.06 31.18 30.80
C ALA A 475 -42.07 32.52 31.56
N TRP A 476 -43.10 33.36 31.36
CA TRP A 476 -43.21 34.64 32.06
C TRP A 476 -43.49 34.47 33.56
N ARG A 477 -44.33 33.49 33.95
CA ARG A 477 -44.59 33.16 35.36
C ARG A 477 -43.33 32.64 36.10
N ARG A 478 -42.47 31.87 35.42
CA ARG A 478 -41.19 31.41 35.99
C ARG A 478 -40.17 32.54 36.13
N ALA A 479 -40.10 33.47 35.17
CA ALA A 479 -39.20 34.63 35.23
C ALA A 479 -39.62 35.66 36.29
N ALA A 480 -40.93 35.84 36.52
CA ALA A 480 -41.44 36.72 37.58
C ALA A 480 -41.12 36.19 38.99
N ALA A 481 -41.25 34.88 39.21
CA ALA A 481 -40.91 34.25 40.50
C ALA A 481 -39.40 34.33 40.83
N ALA A 482 -38.53 34.22 39.82
CA ALA A 482 -37.08 34.35 40.00
C ALA A 482 -36.64 35.78 40.38
N ARG A 483 -37.32 36.82 39.85
CA ARG A 483 -37.05 38.22 40.21
C ARG A 483 -37.51 38.60 41.62
N SER A 484 -38.55 37.94 42.14
CA SER A 484 -39.01 38.11 43.53
C SER A 484 -38.03 37.51 44.55
N TYR A 485 -37.36 36.40 44.19
CA TYR A 485 -36.37 35.75 45.06
C TYR A 485 -35.06 36.53 45.16
N ALA A 486 -34.62 37.18 44.08
CA ALA A 486 -33.38 37.97 44.05
C ALA A 486 -33.46 39.30 44.85
N ARG A 487 -34.66 39.79 45.18
CA ARG A 487 -34.86 41.01 46.00
C ARG A 487 -34.80 40.79 47.51
N LEU A 488 -34.75 39.54 47.97
CA LEU A 488 -34.76 39.19 49.40
C LEU A 488 -33.36 38.89 49.98
N GLN A 489 -32.28 38.96 49.19
CA GLN A 489 -30.93 38.54 49.61
C GLN A 489 -29.85 39.64 49.62
N THR A 490 -30.20 40.92 49.46
CA THR A 490 -29.24 42.02 49.60
C THR A 490 -29.32 42.64 51.00
N PRO A 491 -28.33 42.45 51.89
CA PRO A 491 -28.23 43.23 53.12
C PRO A 491 -27.76 44.67 52.80
N PRO A 492 -28.18 45.68 53.60
CA PRO A 492 -27.85 47.07 53.33
C PRO A 492 -26.37 47.37 53.62
N SER A 493 -25.76 48.14 52.73
CA SER A 493 -24.44 48.74 52.88
C SER A 493 -24.40 49.69 54.09
N SER A 494 -23.47 49.49 55.02
CA SER A 494 -23.08 50.52 55.99
C SER A 494 -21.79 51.20 55.55
N ALA A 495 -21.90 52.51 55.34
CA ALA A 495 -20.78 53.44 55.19
C ALA A 495 -20.23 53.85 56.58
N ALA A 496 -18.91 53.81 56.72
CA ALA A 496 -18.04 54.71 57.50
C ALA A 496 -16.63 54.13 57.53
#